data_AF-A0A1F8YIJ9-F1
#
_entry.id   AF-A0A1F8YIJ9-F1
#
_cell.length_a   1.000
_cell.length_b   1.000
_cell.length_c   1.000
_cell.angle_alpha   90.00
_cell.angle_beta   90.00
_cell.angle_gamma   90.00
#
_symmetry.space_group_name_H-M   'P 1'
#
loop_
_entity.id
_entity.type
_entity.pdbx_description
1 polymer ?
#
loop_
_entity_poly.entity_id
_entity_poly.type
_entity_poly.pdbx_seq_one_letter_code
_entity_poly.pdbx_strand_id
1 'polypeptide(L)'
;MNKKTIETFQILSISLIWVLFTGIAVWIVTLIRESIRLHDTPDASVGISIVAIPVFFLLASVLTYVFFGLRKGRNRDPEPQETPGGKAVGQG
;
A
#
# COMPACT_ATOMS: atom_id res chain seq x y z
N MET A 1 18.22 -0.42 -16.53
CA MET A 1 17.49 0.40 -15.54
C MET A 1 17.96 0.04 -14.14
N ASN A 2 18.37 1.03 -13.34
CA ASN A 2 18.86 0.80 -11.99
C ASN A 2 17.69 0.36 -11.07
N LYS A 3 17.80 -0.82 -10.45
CA LYS A 3 16.78 -1.37 -9.53
C LYS A 3 16.43 -0.39 -8.40
N LYS A 4 17.41 0.40 -7.95
CA LYS A 4 17.25 1.47 -6.95
C LYS A 4 16.28 2.57 -7.41
N THR A 5 16.33 2.97 -8.68
CA THR A 5 15.44 4.02 -9.22
C THR A 5 13.98 3.56 -9.26
N ILE A 6 13.74 2.31 -9.66
CA ILE A 6 12.41 1.71 -9.69
C ILE A 6 11.82 1.65 -8.28
N GLU A 7 12.64 1.24 -7.31
CA GLU A 7 12.24 1.19 -5.90
C GLU A 7 11.91 2.58 -5.33
N THR A 8 12.74 3.59 -5.63
CA THR A 8 12.48 4.97 -5.20
C THR A 8 11.16 5.49 -5.78
N PHE A 9 10.90 5.31 -7.07
CA PHE A 9 9.65 5.73 -7.69
C PHE A 9 8.42 5.03 -7.10
N GLN A 10 8.55 3.76 -6.74
CA GLN A 10 7.48 2.97 -6.14
C GLN A 10 7.15 3.46 -4.72
N ILE A 11 8.16 3.68 -3.88
CA ILE A 11 7.97 4.24 -2.54
C ILE A 11 7.39 5.66 -2.62
N LEU A 12 7.91 6.47 -3.54
CA LEU A 12 7.42 7.83 -3.78
C LEU A 12 5.94 7.82 -4.19
N SER A 13 5.54 6.92 -5.09
CA SER A 13 4.16 6.78 -5.54
C SER A 13 3.22 6.37 -4.40
N ILE A 14 3.60 5.37 -3.60
CA ILE A 14 2.79 4.93 -2.44
C ILE A 14 2.68 6.06 -1.42
N SER A 15 3.79 6.75 -1.12
CA SER A 15 3.78 7.89 -0.20
C SER A 15 2.86 9.00 -0.70
N LEU A 16 2.88 9.30 -2.00
CA LEU A 16 2.03 10.33 -2.59
C LEU A 16 0.54 9.95 -2.48
N ILE A 17 0.19 8.68 -2.69
CA ILE A 17 -1.19 8.18 -2.52
C ILE A 17 -1.67 8.37 -1.07
N TRP A 18 -0.83 8.02 -0.08
CA TRP A 18 -1.16 8.20 1.33
C TRP A 18 -1.35 9.68 1.71
N VAL A 19 -0.48 10.56 1.22
CA VAL A 19 -0.61 12.01 1.43
C VAL A 19 -1.89 12.54 0.77
N LEU A 20 -2.20 12.09 -0.45
CA LEU A 20 -3.41 12.52 -1.14
C LEU A 20 -4.68 12.08 -0.41
N PHE A 21 -4.76 10.82 0.03
CA PHE A 21 -5.92 10.30 0.74
C PHE A 21 -6.12 10.94 2.10
N THR A 22 -5.05 11.13 2.88
CA THR A 22 -5.13 11.85 4.16
C THR A 22 -5.52 13.31 3.96
N GLY A 23 -4.98 13.98 2.93
CA GLY A 23 -5.34 15.35 2.57
C GLY A 23 -6.81 15.49 2.19
N ILE A 24 -7.32 14.61 1.34
CA ILE A 24 -8.74 14.58 0.94
C ILE A 24 -9.63 14.31 2.15
N ALA A 25 -9.26 13.36 3.03
CA ALA A 25 -10.03 13.07 4.24
C ALA A 25 -10.11 14.29 5.18
N VAL A 26 -8.98 14.96 5.43
CA VAL A 26 -8.95 16.20 6.24
C VAL A 26 -9.77 17.31 5.59
N TRP A 27 -9.68 17.45 4.26
CA TRP A 27 -10.42 18.46 3.53
C TRP A 27 -11.93 18.21 3.60
N ILE A 28 -12.38 16.97 3.40
CA ILE A 28 -13.78 16.57 3.58
C ILE A 28 -14.26 16.91 4.99
N VAL A 29 -13.51 16.52 6.03
CA VAL A 29 -13.88 16.84 7.42
C VAL A 29 -13.98 18.35 7.66
N THR A 30 -13.12 19.14 7.02
CA THR A 30 -13.14 20.60 7.09
C THR A 30 -14.39 21.16 6.41
N LEU A 31 -14.76 20.66 5.23
CA LEU A 31 -15.99 21.05 4.53
C LEU A 31 -17.25 20.67 5.32
N ILE A 32 -17.25 19.50 5.97
CA ILE A 32 -18.35 19.08 6.85
C ILE A 32 -18.51 20.05 8.01
N ARG A 33 -17.40 20.42 8.66
CA ARG A 33 -17.42 21.40 9.76
C ARG A 33 -17.96 22.74 9.31
N GLU A 34 -17.55 23.24 8.14
CA GLU A 34 -18.03 24.52 7.63
C GLU A 34 -19.51 24.45 7.21
N SER A 35 -19.93 23.36 6.56
CA SER A 35 -21.32 23.13 6.17
C SER A 35 -22.26 23.08 7.39
N ILE A 36 -21.86 22.38 8.46
CA ILE A 36 -22.62 22.36 9.72
C ILE A 36 -22.67 23.75 10.35
N ARG A 37 -21.55 24.48 10.32
CA ARG A 37 -21.45 25.84 10.89
C ARG A 37 -22.36 26.84 10.16
N LEU A 38 -22.54 26.69 8.85
CA LEU A 38 -23.38 27.55 8.03
C LEU A 38 -24.88 27.16 8.04
N HIS A 39 -25.28 26.12 8.78
CA HIS A 39 -26.66 25.60 8.77
C HIS A 39 -27.16 25.20 7.37
N ASP A 40 -26.24 24.94 6.42
CA ASP A 40 -26.60 24.33 5.15
C ASP A 40 -27.06 22.89 5.40
N THR A 41 -28.12 22.48 4.71
CA THR A 41 -28.62 21.10 4.83
C THR A 41 -27.50 20.15 4.44
N PRO A 42 -27.10 19.20 5.30
CA PRO A 42 -26.04 18.26 4.98
C PRO A 42 -26.43 17.50 3.70
N ASP A 43 -25.77 17.83 2.61
CA ASP A 43 -26.11 17.31 1.30
C ASP A 43 -25.72 15.83 1.23
N ALA A 44 -26.40 15.04 0.40
CA ALA A 44 -26.13 13.60 0.26
C ALA A 44 -24.66 13.30 -0.10
N SER A 45 -24.01 14.25 -0.78
CA SER A 45 -22.59 14.25 -1.11
C SER A 45 -21.66 14.20 0.11
N VAL A 46 -22.04 14.82 1.23
CA VAL A 46 -21.31 14.77 2.50
C VAL A 46 -21.36 13.37 3.10
N GLY A 47 -22.55 12.76 3.12
CA GLY A 47 -22.74 11.40 3.61
C GLY A 47 -21.92 10.38 2.82
N ILE A 48 -21.91 10.49 1.49
CA ILE A 48 -21.11 9.63 0.60
C ILE A 48 -19.61 9.80 0.89
N SER A 49 -19.17 11.04 1.12
CA SER A 49 -17.77 11.36 1.39
C SER A 49 -17.27 10.75 2.71
N ILE A 50 -18.12 10.65 3.73
CA ILE A 50 -17.80 9.98 5.02
C ILE A 50 -17.55 8.48 4.80
N VAL A 51 -18.36 7.81 3.99
CA VAL A 51 -18.21 6.38 3.67
C VAL A 51 -17.00 6.13 2.75
N ALA A 52 -16.66 7.10 1.89
CA ALA A 52 -15.53 6.99 0.99
C ALA A 52 -14.18 6.96 1.72
N ILE A 53 -14.02 7.70 2.83
CA ILE A 53 -12.78 7.75 3.62
C ILE A 53 -12.29 6.35 4.03
N PRO A 54 -13.07 5.52 4.75
CA PRO A 54 -12.61 4.19 5.15
C PRO A 54 -12.36 3.26 3.96
N VAL A 55 -13.12 3.39 2.87
CA VAL A 55 -12.91 2.62 1.62
C VAL A 55 -11.55 2.97 1.00
N PHE A 56 -11.23 4.26 0.89
CA PHE A 56 -9.94 4.70 0.37
C PHE A 56 -8.76 4.23 1.23
N PHE A 57 -8.90 4.29 2.55
CA PHE A 57 -7.88 3.76 3.46
C PHE A 57 -7.68 2.25 3.30
N LEU A 58 -8.77 1.49 3.14
CA LEU A 58 -8.69 0.05 2.88
C LEU A 58 -7.97 -0.23 1.55
N LEU A 59 -8.32 0.47 0.48
CA LEU A 59 -7.67 0.33 -0.82
C LEU A 59 -6.18 0.69 -0.78
N ALA A 60 -5.81 1.81 -0.13
CA ALA A 60 -4.41 2.18 0.05
C ALA A 60 -3.63 1.14 0.86
N SER A 61 -4.24 0.58 1.90
CA SER A 61 -3.65 -0.48 2.72
C SER A 61 -3.42 -1.75 1.91
N VAL A 62 -4.43 -2.21 1.15
CA VAL A 62 -4.31 -3.36 0.25
C VAL A 62 -3.21 -3.14 -0.78
N LEU A 63 -3.16 -1.96 -1.39
CA LEU A 63 -2.15 -1.63 -2.39
C LEU A 63 -0.73 -1.66 -1.77
N THR A 64 -0.59 -1.06 -0.58
CA THR A 64 0.68 -1.08 0.19
C THR A 64 1.09 -2.52 0.52
N TYR A 65 0.14 -3.36 0.94
CA TYR A 65 0.36 -4.76 1.25
C TYR A 65 0.80 -5.56 0.02
N VAL A 66 0.11 -5.42 -1.12
CA VAL A 66 0.45 -6.10 -2.37
C VAL A 66 1.85 -5.71 -2.82
N PHE A 67 2.20 -4.43 -2.79
CA PHE A 67 3.53 -3.98 -3.18
C PHE A 67 4.63 -4.50 -2.23
N PHE A 68 4.38 -4.53 -0.93
CA PHE A 68 5.32 -5.11 0.03
C PHE A 68 5.42 -6.65 -0.09
N GLY A 69 4.29 -7.31 -0.36
CA GLY A 69 4.17 -8.76 -0.53
C GLY A 69 4.88 -9.27 -1.78
N LEU A 70 4.69 -8.61 -2.93
CA LEU A 70 5.42 -8.89 -4.18
C LEU A 70 6.93 -8.73 -4.00
N ARG A 71 7.35 -7.74 -3.21
CA ARG A 71 8.77 -7.54 -2.87
C ARG A 71 9.33 -8.68 -2.01
N LYS A 72 8.54 -9.22 -1.07
CA LYS A 72 8.96 -10.29 -0.16
C LYS A 72 8.96 -11.67 -0.80
N GLY A 73 8.07 -11.93 -1.76
CA GLY A 73 8.02 -13.19 -2.52
C GLY A 73 9.30 -13.45 -3.32
N ARG A 74 9.87 -12.42 -3.97
CA ARG A 74 11.09 -12.58 -4.80
C ARG A 74 12.37 -12.88 -4.02
N ASN A 75 12.39 -12.64 -2.71
CA ASN A 75 13.56 -12.92 -1.85
C ASN A 75 13.43 -14.28 -1.11
N ARG A 76 12.39 -15.05 -1.40
CA ARG A 76 12.00 -16.26 -0.65
C ARG A 76 11.96 -17.53 -1.49
N ASP A 77 12.58 -17.52 -2.66
CA ASP A 77 12.98 -18.75 -3.34
C ASP A 77 14.44 -19.06 -2.93
N PRO A 78 14.70 -19.72 -1.78
CA PRO A 78 15.91 -20.52 -1.70
C PRO A 78 15.71 -21.65 -2.71
N GLU A 79 16.50 -21.64 -3.78
CA GLU A 79 16.72 -22.86 -4.55
C GLU A 79 16.97 -24.01 -3.55
N PRO A 80 16.23 -25.12 -3.66
CA PRO A 80 16.71 -26.37 -3.08
C PRO A 80 18.06 -26.64 -3.74
N GLN A 81 19.16 -26.45 -2.99
CA GLN A 81 20.46 -26.93 -3.43
C GLN A 81 20.42 -28.45 -3.45
N GLU A 82 20.08 -29.03 -4.60
CA GLU A 82 20.43 -30.41 -4.91
C GLU A 82 21.95 -30.48 -5.10
N THR A 83 22.65 -30.81 -4.01
CA THR A 83 24.09 -31.05 -3.99
C THR A 83 24.46 -32.15 -5.01
N PRO A 84 25.35 -31.89 -5.98
CA PRO A 84 25.87 -32.94 -6.85
C PRO A 84 27.02 -33.66 -6.16
N GLY A 85 26.92 -34.98 -6.06
CA GLY A 85 28.09 -35.84 -5.80
C GLY A 85 28.21 -36.36 -4.37
N GLY A 86 27.43 -37.38 -4.05
CA GLY A 86 27.82 -38.37 -3.05
C GLY A 86 29.02 -39.14 -3.55
N LYS A 87 30.23 -38.73 -3.11
CA LYS A 87 31.47 -39.46 -3.37
C LYS A 87 31.41 -40.83 -2.70
N ALA A 88 31.73 -41.85 -3.49
CA ALA A 88 32.12 -43.17 -3.01
C ALA A 88 33.25 -43.05 -1.98
N VAL A 89 33.04 -43.62 -0.80
CA VAL A 89 34.11 -44.02 0.11
C VAL A 89 33.75 -45.39 0.65
N GLY A 90 34.37 -46.42 0.08
CA GLY A 90 34.61 -47.66 0.81
C GLY A 90 35.82 -47.46 1.72
N GLN A 91 35.65 -47.75 3.00
CA GLN A 91 36.70 -48.23 3.89
C GLN A 91 36.07 -48.68 5.22
N GLY A 92 36.35 -49.93 5.60
CA GLY A 92 35.88 -50.58 6.83
C GLY A 92 35.68 -52.07 6.60
#